data_AF-A0A0M2GF01-F1
#
_entry.id   AF-A0A0M2GF01-F1
#
_cell.length_a   1.000
_cell.length_b   1.000
_cell.length_c   1.000
_cell.angle_alpha   90.00
_cell.angle_beta   90.00
_cell.angle_gamma   90.00
#
_symmetry.space_group_name_H-M   'P 1'
#
loop_
_entity.id
_entity.type
_entity.pdbx_description
1 polymer ?
#
loop_
_entity_poly.entity_id
_entity_poly.type
_entity_poly.pdbx_seq_one_letter_code
_entity_poly.pdbx_strand_id
1 'polypeptide(L)'
;FAELLDRVRETDLNAYAHQDLPFESLVEAVNPTRSLAHHPLFQVTLAFNNTPPATVNFLAVDAVREHADVQAARMDLTVNLAERRGDDGSPDGIVGSLTYRTDLFEQDTVTAL
;
A
#
# COMPACT_ATOMS: atom_id res chain seq x y z
N PHE A 1 8.35 -1.98 20.64
CA PHE A 1 7.28 -1.86 19.62
C PHE A 1 6.49 -0.57 19.79
N ALA A 2 5.95 -0.24 20.97
CA ALA A 2 5.23 1.03 21.18
C ALA A 2 6.05 2.27 20.77
N GLU A 3 7.32 2.34 21.16
CA GLU A 3 8.23 3.42 20.74
C GLU A 3 8.37 3.54 19.20
N LEU A 4 8.40 2.40 18.49
CA LEU A 4 8.42 2.41 17.03
C LEU A 4 7.11 2.98 16.47
N LEU A 5 5.96 2.60 17.02
CA LEU A 5 4.67 3.13 16.61
C LEU A 5 4.59 4.64 16.84
N ASP A 6 5.11 5.13 17.97
CA ASP A 6 5.12 6.57 18.25
C ASP A 6 5.99 7.34 17.26
N ARG A 7 7.18 6.82 16.94
CA ARG A 7 8.06 7.41 15.91
C ARG A 7 7.42 7.41 14.51
N VAL A 8 6.78 6.30 14.12
CA VAL A 8 6.09 6.20 12.83
C VAL A 8 4.93 7.19 12.78
N ARG A 9 4.10 7.24 13.83
CA ARG A 9 3.01 8.21 13.93
C ARG A 9 3.50 9.65 13.78
N GLU A 10 4.56 10.02 14.49
CA GLU A 10 5.13 11.38 14.40
C GLU A 10 5.64 11.68 12.99
N THR A 11 6.34 10.72 12.36
CA THR A 11 6.86 10.87 11.00
C THR A 11 5.73 11.04 9.98
N ASP A 12 4.70 10.20 10.05
CA ASP A 12 3.57 10.23 9.13
C ASP A 12 2.76 11.52 9.27
N LEU A 13 2.50 11.98 10.50
CA LEU A 13 1.81 13.25 10.74
C LEU A 13 2.59 14.45 10.17
N ASN A 14 3.91 14.46 10.33
CA ASN A 14 4.77 15.49 9.73
C ASN A 14 4.75 15.41 8.20
N ALA A 15 4.73 14.21 7.61
CA ALA A 15 4.63 14.04 6.16
C ALA A 15 3.27 14.54 5.63
N TYR A 16 2.16 14.21 6.30
CA TYR A 16 0.83 14.69 5.92
C TYR A 16 0.68 16.21 6.00
N ALA A 17 1.36 16.86 6.94
CA ALA A 17 1.39 18.32 7.02
C ALA A 17 2.05 18.99 5.80
N HIS A 18 2.80 18.23 4.98
CA HIS A 18 3.50 18.72 3.79
C HIS A 18 3.08 17.97 2.50
N GLN A 19 1.94 17.29 2.52
CA GLN A 19 1.49 16.42 1.41
C GLN A 19 1.17 17.18 0.11
N ASP A 20 1.02 18.51 0.18
CA ASP A 20 0.73 19.34 -1.00
C ASP A 20 1.92 19.44 -1.96
N LEU A 21 3.13 19.08 -1.51
CA LEU A 21 4.31 19.00 -2.35
C LEU A 21 4.23 17.78 -3.28
N PRO A 22 4.25 17.96 -4.62
CA PRO A 22 4.28 16.83 -5.55
C PRO A 22 5.52 15.97 -5.33
N PHE A 23 5.35 14.66 -5.44
CA PHE A 23 6.45 13.70 -5.25
C PHE A 23 7.60 13.95 -6.24
N GLU A 24 7.28 14.29 -7.49
CA GLU A 24 8.26 14.58 -8.54
C GLU A 24 9.16 15.76 -8.18
N SER A 25 8.60 16.80 -7.55
CA SER A 25 9.34 17.96 -7.06
C SER A 25 10.27 17.59 -5.90
N LEU A 26 9.83 16.68 -5.02
CA LEU A 26 10.69 16.15 -3.95
C LEU A 26 11.87 15.35 -4.51
N VAL A 27 11.64 14.50 -5.51
CA VAL A 27 12.70 13.75 -6.20
C VAL A 27 13.71 14.69 -6.84
N GLU A 28 13.24 15.76 -7.48
CA GLU A 28 14.12 16.77 -8.08
C GLU A 28 14.97 17.48 -7.01
N ALA A 29 14.38 17.87 -5.89
CA ALA A 29 15.08 18.56 -4.81
C ALA A 29 16.12 17.68 -4.10
N VAL A 30 15.79 16.41 -3.85
CA VAL A 30 16.72 15.44 -3.24
C VAL A 30 17.82 15.02 -4.22
N ASN A 31 17.50 15.01 -5.52
CA ASN A 31 18.39 14.64 -6.62
C ASN A 31 19.15 13.31 -6.38
N PRO A 32 18.45 12.19 -6.12
CA PRO A 32 19.08 10.90 -5.93
C PRO A 32 19.72 10.41 -7.24
N THR A 33 20.67 9.47 -7.13
CA THR A 33 21.21 8.77 -8.31
C THR A 33 20.07 8.12 -9.09
N ARG A 34 19.89 8.53 -10.34
CA ARG A 34 18.82 8.01 -11.20
C ARG A 34 19.06 6.55 -11.54
N SER A 35 18.01 5.75 -11.43
CA SER A 35 17.99 4.35 -11.83
C SER A 35 16.69 4.06 -12.57
N LEU A 36 16.76 3.28 -13.64
CA LEU A 36 15.57 2.70 -14.28
C LEU A 36 15.13 1.41 -13.58
N ALA A 37 15.98 0.87 -12.70
CA ALA A 37 15.74 -0.39 -12.01
C ALA A 37 15.05 -0.21 -10.66
N HIS A 38 14.99 0.98 -10.08
CA HIS A 38 14.34 1.19 -8.77
C HIS A 38 13.61 2.52 -8.72
N HIS A 39 12.59 2.57 -7.87
CA HIS A 39 11.88 3.80 -7.56
C HIS A 39 12.79 4.76 -6.74
N PRO A 40 12.76 6.08 -7.00
CA PRO A 40 13.84 7.00 -6.65
C PRO A 40 14.10 7.21 -5.15
N LEU A 41 13.08 7.07 -4.29
CA LEU A 41 13.21 7.36 -2.85
C LEU A 41 12.91 6.17 -1.93
N PHE A 42 12.12 5.20 -2.40
CA PHE A 42 11.71 4.03 -1.61
C PHE A 42 11.36 2.88 -2.55
N GLN A 43 11.50 1.65 -2.06
CA GLN A 43 11.30 0.42 -2.85
C GLN A 43 10.14 -0.43 -2.33
N VAL A 44 9.68 -0.16 -1.10
CA VAL A 44 8.57 -0.85 -0.44
C VAL A 44 7.45 0.15 -0.19
N THR A 45 6.21 -0.24 -0.49
CA THR A 45 5.02 0.54 -0.20
C THR A 45 4.05 -0.24 0.66
N LEU A 46 3.34 0.48 1.53
CA LEU A 46 2.23 -0.03 2.33
C LEU A 46 0.99 0.78 2.00
N ALA A 47 -0.05 0.09 1.55
CA ALA A 47 -1.39 0.65 1.42
C ALA A 47 -2.30 -0.04 2.44
N PHE A 48 -2.98 0.74 3.27
CA PHE A 48 -3.90 0.22 4.27
C PHE A 48 -5.29 0.84 4.06
N ASN A 49 -6.25 -0.01 3.69
CA ASN A 49 -7.64 0.38 3.47
C ASN A 49 -8.46 0.04 4.71
N ASN A 50 -8.76 1.06 5.51
CA ASN A 50 -9.56 0.96 6.73
C ASN A 50 -10.98 1.54 6.57
N THR A 51 -11.34 1.94 5.35
CA THR A 51 -12.66 2.48 5.03
C THR A 51 -13.55 1.36 4.49
N PRO A 52 -14.86 1.34 4.84
CA PRO A 52 -15.78 0.36 4.29
C PRO A 52 -15.76 0.33 2.76
N PRO A 53 -15.83 -0.85 2.13
CA PRO A 53 -15.86 -0.95 0.68
C PRO A 53 -17.04 -0.15 0.12
N ALA A 54 -16.79 0.70 -0.89
CA ALA A 54 -17.88 1.40 -1.56
C ALA A 54 -18.85 0.38 -2.15
N THR A 55 -20.12 0.38 -1.75
CA THR A 55 -21.17 -0.47 -2.35
C THR A 55 -21.47 0.03 -3.76
N VAL A 56 -21.21 -0.80 -4.76
CA VAL A 56 -21.58 -0.50 -6.14
C VAL A 56 -22.95 -1.10 -6.38
N ASN A 57 -23.97 -0.25 -6.52
CA ASN A 57 -25.32 -0.68 -6.85
C ASN A 57 -25.55 -0.51 -8.35
N PHE A 58 -25.64 -1.64 -9.06
CA PHE A 58 -26.13 -1.65 -10.43
C PHE A 58 -27.62 -1.96 -10.39
N LEU A 59 -28.44 -1.07 -10.97
CA LEU A 59 -29.89 -1.23 -10.97
C LEU A 59 -30.25 -2.61 -11.57
N ALA A 60 -30.94 -3.42 -10.76
CA ALA A 60 -31.45 -4.75 -11.09
C ALA A 60 -30.42 -5.87 -11.33
N VAL A 61 -29.16 -5.73 -10.87
CA VAL A 61 -28.16 -6.79 -10.98
C VAL A 61 -27.35 -6.92 -9.68
N ASP A 62 -27.24 -8.15 -9.17
CA ASP A 62 -26.31 -8.49 -8.11
C ASP A 62 -24.88 -8.50 -8.67
N ALA A 63 -24.05 -7.58 -8.20
CA ALA A 63 -22.65 -7.49 -8.61
C ALA A 63 -21.72 -7.90 -7.46
N VAL A 64 -20.76 -8.75 -7.78
CA VAL A 64 -19.66 -9.11 -6.87
C VAL A 64 -18.39 -8.42 -7.39
N ARG A 65 -17.59 -7.90 -6.45
CA ARG A 65 -16.26 -7.37 -6.78
C ARG A 65 -15.35 -8.55 -7.11
N GLU A 66 -14.92 -8.64 -8.35
CA GLU A 66 -13.82 -9.51 -8.76
C GLU A 66 -12.49 -8.76 -8.64
N HIS A 67 -11.45 -9.46 -8.19
CA HIS A 67 -10.09 -8.93 -8.24
C HIS A 67 -9.59 -9.02 -9.68
N ALA A 68 -9.18 -7.89 -10.25
CA ALA A 68 -8.47 -7.91 -11.52
C ALA A 68 -7.08 -8.54 -11.32
N ASP A 69 -6.65 -9.33 -12.30
CA ASP A 69 -5.31 -9.91 -12.30
C ASP A 69 -4.24 -8.84 -12.08
N VAL A 70 -3.23 -9.21 -11.29
CA VAL A 70 -2.23 -8.32 -10.72
C VAL A 70 -1.56 -7.49 -11.81
N GLN A 71 -1.71 -6.15 -11.73
CA GLN A 71 -0.97 -5.23 -12.59
C GLN A 71 0.54 -5.42 -12.37
N ALA A 72 1.36 -5.18 -13.41
CA ALA A 72 2.81 -5.26 -13.32
C ALA A 72 3.34 -4.54 -12.06
N ALA A 73 4.19 -5.20 -11.30
CA ALA A 73 4.76 -4.66 -10.06
C ALA A 73 5.53 -3.37 -10.35
N ARG A 74 5.00 -2.25 -9.84
CA ARG A 74 5.62 -0.92 -10.05
C ARG A 74 6.74 -0.64 -9.05
N MET A 75 6.62 -1.23 -7.86
CA MET A 75 7.60 -1.18 -6.77
C MET A 75 8.25 -2.55 -6.61
N ASP A 76 9.37 -2.63 -5.89
CA ASP A 76 10.01 -3.92 -5.61
C ASP A 76 9.10 -4.80 -4.75
N LEU A 77 8.44 -4.21 -3.74
CA LEU A 77 7.38 -4.84 -2.95
C LEU A 77 6.24 -3.84 -2.63
N THR A 78 5.00 -4.27 -2.81
CA THR A 78 3.81 -3.53 -2.40
C THR A 78 2.99 -4.41 -1.46
N VAL A 79 2.75 -3.90 -0.25
CA VAL A 79 1.91 -4.53 0.77
C VAL A 79 0.55 -3.84 0.73
N ASN A 80 -0.48 -4.54 0.26
CA ASN A 80 -1.85 -4.04 0.24
C ASN A 80 -2.65 -4.73 1.32
N LEU A 81 -3.13 -3.99 2.30
CA LEU A 81 -3.92 -4.49 3.42
C LEU A 81 -5.29 -3.82 3.46
N ALA A 82 -6.29 -4.55 3.92
CA ALA A 82 -7.64 -4.07 4.17
C ALA A 82 -8.11 -4.58 5.54
N GLU A 83 -8.61 -3.65 6.36
CA GLU A 83 -9.24 -4.00 7.63
C GLU A 83 -10.66 -4.52 7.38
N ARG A 84 -11.02 -5.62 8.05
CA ARG A 84 -12.39 -6.10 8.13
C ARG A 84 -12.99 -5.71 9.46
N ARG A 85 -14.26 -5.31 9.42
CA ARG A 85 -15.06 -4.95 10.58
C ARG A 85 -16.34 -5.79 10.57
N GLY A 86 -16.72 -6.31 11.73
CA GLY A 86 -18.03 -6.94 11.90
C GLY A 86 -19.16 -5.92 11.85
N ASP A 87 -20.41 -6.41 11.83
CA ASP A 87 -21.61 -5.56 11.78
C ASP A 87 -21.72 -4.58 12.95
N ASP A 88 -21.10 -4.90 14.09
CA ASP A 88 -21.02 -4.07 15.29
C ASP A 88 -19.81 -3.11 15.30
N GLY A 89 -19.01 -3.09 14.23
CA GLY A 89 -17.78 -2.30 14.13
C GLY A 89 -16.57 -2.91 14.84
N SER A 90 -16.69 -4.10 15.42
CA SER A 90 -15.56 -4.81 16.02
C SER A 90 -14.54 -5.26 14.96
N PRO A 91 -13.24 -5.36 15.29
CA PRO A 91 -12.24 -5.89 14.36
C PRO A 91 -12.54 -7.34 13.98
N ASP A 92 -12.60 -7.62 12.67
CA ASP A 92 -12.80 -8.97 12.10
C ASP A 92 -11.60 -9.42 11.24
N GLY A 93 -10.42 -8.97 11.65
CA GLY A 93 -9.14 -9.30 11.03
C GLY A 93 -8.70 -8.35 9.91
N ILE A 94 -7.54 -8.69 9.33
CA ILE A 94 -6.92 -7.95 8.23
C ILE A 94 -6.67 -8.96 7.11
N VAL A 95 -6.99 -8.56 5.88
CA VAL A 95 -6.68 -9.34 4.68
C VAL A 95 -5.90 -8.49 3.71
N GLY A 96 -5.23 -9.12 2.75
CA GLY A 96 -4.39 -8.37 1.83
C GLY A 96 -3.69 -9.22 0.80
N SER A 97 -2.79 -8.57 0.08
CA SER A 97 -1.92 -9.19 -0.92
C SER A 97 -0.54 -8.55 -0.90
N LEU A 98 0.44 -9.32 -1.35
CA LEU A 98 1.78 -8.86 -1.65
C LEU A 98 1.96 -8.86 -3.17
N THR A 99 2.31 -7.72 -3.74
CA THR A 99 2.70 -7.61 -5.15
C THR A 99 4.19 -7.32 -5.20
N TYR A 100 4.94 -8.14 -5.92
CA TYR A 100 6.39 -8.08 -5.92
C TYR A 100 6.96 -8.29 -7.31
N ARG A 101 8.19 -7.81 -7.48
CA ARG A 101 8.98 -8.00 -8.68
C ARG A 101 9.63 -9.38 -8.71
N THR A 102 9.29 -10.18 -9.73
CA THR A 102 9.76 -11.57 -9.86
C THR A 102 11.22 -11.67 -10.30
N ASP A 103 11.82 -10.58 -10.79
CA ASP A 103 13.26 -10.49 -11.05
C ASP A 103 14.07 -10.22 -9.76
N LEU A 104 13.40 -9.90 -8.65
CA LEU A 104 14.01 -9.68 -7.33
C LEU A 104 13.62 -10.76 -6.31
N PHE A 105 12.38 -11.27 -6.39
CA PHE A 105 11.84 -12.20 -5.39
C PHE A 105 11.21 -13.44 -6.03
N GLU A 106 11.49 -14.59 -5.43
CA GLU A 106 10.74 -15.82 -5.66
C GLU A 106 9.55 -15.91 -4.70
N GLN A 107 8.53 -16.68 -5.07
CA GLN A 107 7.31 -16.83 -4.26
C GLN A 107 7.60 -17.33 -2.85
N ASP A 108 8.53 -18.27 -2.70
CA ASP A 108 8.90 -18.83 -1.40
C ASP A 108 9.56 -17.78 -0.50
N THR A 109 10.31 -16.84 -1.09
CA THR A 109 10.93 -15.73 -0.35
C THR A 109 9.85 -14.80 0.20
N VAL A 110 8.84 -14.47 -0.61
CA VAL A 110 7.75 -13.57 -0.22
C VAL A 110 6.83 -14.21 0.80
N THR A 111 6.58 -15.53 0.69
CA THR A 111 5.74 -16.27 1.63
C THR A 111 6.40 -16.40 3.01
N ALA A 112 7.72 -16.28 3.10
CA ALA A 112 8.47 -16.36 4.34
C ALA A 112 8.64 -15.01 5.09
N LEU A 113 8.23 -13.88 4.47
CA LEU A 113 8.22 -12.56 5.10
C LEU A 113 7.13 -12.44 6.18
#